data_AF-A0A0N5AX26-F1
#
_entry.id   AF-A0A0N5AX26-F1
#
_cell.length_a   1.000
_cell.length_b   1.000
_cell.length_c   1.000
_cell.angle_alpha   90.00
_cell.angle_beta   90.00
_cell.angle_gamma   90.00
#
_symmetry.space_group_name_H-M   'P 1'
#
loop_
_entity.id
_entity.type
_entity.pdbx_description
1 polymer ?
#
loop_
_entity_poly.entity_id
_entity_poly.type
_entity_poly.pdbx_seq_one_letter_code
_entity_poly.pdbx_strand_id
1 'polypeptide(L)'
;MISDKGGKNTPTNADDITTMSDKRLRVQITEEDLLCANRCGFYGNPQWKGRCSKCWQAYQIQEKKSQDFAKNRELLSFDKSDSRRRQSTESRTYKIKAMLRKPSGTGDGYSNTAGGLLPSVSDSTRYRELSEESRNGCDRFDEFMRKSLPQTSASEISRQTHHAVDKIIENAYGQVSMDDLSGMVQRFYQTLSDKIRHNSTLLNDTSVYVTLEEIMAEIEEFVCVRTYNKLFCASSDEEAADLQLQDRIRSLHWVTGGFLETTLDFSHQAVRDKIDEAITEMIDMNSHRSAGKKLRCLVRCSKLIFEALKERAPASADEYLPVLIYVILRGNPPLIQSNVTFISRFALPSRVMSGESGYYFTNLSCALQFIQNMNAESLKMPKDEFEAYTSGRQVPPLNEKNCGCNQALHVMDKSLSDIRSLVEEQKKLLGRITCFHEQIEK
;
A
#
# COMPACT_ATOMS: atom_id res chain seq x y z
N MET A 1 7.80 -46.26 -53.59
CA MET A 1 8.89 -46.42 -54.57
C MET A 1 10.17 -46.00 -53.89
N ILE A 2 11.08 -46.97 -53.73
CA ILE A 2 12.35 -46.89 -53.00
C ILE A 2 13.46 -46.56 -54.00
N SER A 3 14.50 -45.86 -53.51
CA SER A 3 15.92 -45.92 -53.91
C SER A 3 16.47 -44.54 -54.32
N ASP A 4 17.45 -43.90 -53.66
CA ASP A 4 18.73 -44.31 -53.05
C ASP A 4 19.94 -43.97 -53.95
N LYS A 5 21.01 -43.49 -53.29
CA LYS A 5 22.42 -43.30 -53.72
C LYS A 5 22.70 -42.23 -54.78
N GLY A 6 23.76 -41.42 -54.69
CA GLY A 6 24.96 -41.50 -53.86
C GLY A 6 26.21 -41.46 -54.73
N GLY A 7 26.94 -40.34 -54.67
CA GLY A 7 28.40 -40.31 -54.64
C GLY A 7 29.21 -40.47 -55.95
N LYS A 8 30.14 -39.51 -56.12
CA LYS A 8 31.60 -39.68 -56.26
C LYS A 8 32.27 -39.18 -57.56
N ASN A 9 33.44 -38.56 -57.31
CA ASN A 9 34.66 -38.45 -58.13
C ASN A 9 34.94 -37.16 -58.93
N THR A 10 35.63 -36.25 -58.24
CA THR A 10 36.95 -35.62 -58.53
C THR A 10 37.79 -36.17 -59.71
N PRO A 11 38.97 -35.57 -60.04
CA PRO A 11 39.28 -34.19 -60.50
C PRO A 11 40.27 -34.22 -61.70
N THR A 12 40.66 -33.10 -62.29
CA THR A 12 41.95 -32.90 -63.03
C THR A 12 42.03 -31.41 -63.42
N ASN A 13 42.83 -30.56 -62.75
CA ASN A 13 44.28 -30.35 -62.74
C ASN A 13 44.83 -29.58 -63.97
N ALA A 14 45.75 -28.66 -63.69
CA ALA A 14 46.61 -27.87 -64.60
C ALA A 14 45.93 -26.73 -65.38
N ASP A 15 46.49 -25.54 -65.58
CA ASP A 15 47.74 -24.83 -65.22
C ASP A 15 47.43 -23.35 -65.56
N ASP A 16 47.62 -22.38 -64.67
CA ASP A 16 48.86 -21.62 -64.43
C ASP A 16 49.00 -20.35 -65.30
N ILE A 17 49.55 -19.31 -64.66
CA ILE A 17 50.17 -18.09 -65.20
C ILE A 17 49.28 -16.83 -65.46
N THR A 18 49.09 -16.10 -64.36
CA THR A 18 49.57 -14.72 -64.13
C THR A 18 49.26 -13.60 -65.15
N THR A 19 48.41 -12.65 -64.76
CA THR A 19 48.77 -11.21 -64.74
C THR A 19 47.91 -10.45 -63.73
N MET A 20 48.57 -9.79 -62.79
CA MET A 20 47.97 -8.91 -61.78
C MET A 20 47.50 -7.60 -62.40
N SER A 21 46.31 -7.14 -61.99
CA SER A 21 46.06 -5.81 -61.41
C SER A 21 44.73 -5.21 -61.88
N ASP A 22 43.66 -5.50 -61.14
CA ASP A 22 42.59 -4.52 -60.93
C ASP A 22 41.99 -4.76 -59.55
N LYS A 23 42.56 -4.11 -58.52
CA LYS A 23 42.07 -4.18 -57.13
C LYS A 23 40.79 -3.35 -57.01
N ARG A 24 39.70 -3.82 -57.60
CA ARG A 24 38.36 -3.50 -57.11
C ARG A 24 38.13 -4.35 -55.86
N LEU A 25 38.08 -3.72 -54.69
CA LEU A 25 37.57 -4.34 -53.46
C LEU A 25 36.16 -4.87 -53.75
N ARG A 26 36.04 -6.16 -54.07
CA ARG A 26 34.75 -6.85 -54.11
C ARG A 26 34.33 -7.10 -52.68
N VAL A 27 33.56 -6.17 -52.11
CA VAL A 27 32.85 -6.43 -50.86
C VAL A 27 31.68 -7.37 -51.22
N GLN A 28 31.82 -8.65 -50.91
CA GLN A 28 30.70 -9.59 -50.96
C GLN A 28 29.80 -9.29 -49.75
N ILE A 29 28.79 -8.43 -49.94
CA ILE A 29 27.70 -8.28 -48.97
C ILE A 29 26.68 -9.37 -49.30
N THR A 30 26.46 -10.31 -48.38
CA THR A 30 25.43 -11.33 -48.56
C THR A 30 24.05 -10.75 -48.20
N GLU A 31 22.97 -11.29 -48.76
CA GLU A 31 21.61 -10.82 -48.46
C GLU A 31 21.29 -10.92 -46.96
N GLU A 32 21.91 -11.87 -46.26
CA GLU A 32 21.80 -12.04 -44.81
C GLU A 32 22.44 -10.88 -44.02
N ASP A 33 23.51 -10.26 -44.55
CA ASP A 33 24.20 -9.13 -43.92
C ASP A 33 23.42 -7.81 -44.01
N LEU A 34 22.43 -7.74 -44.91
CA LEU A 34 21.56 -6.58 -45.08
C LEU A 34 20.32 -6.65 -44.17
N LEU A 35 20.01 -7.81 -43.59
CA LEU A 35 18.81 -8.00 -42.78
C LEU A 35 18.96 -7.39 -41.39
N CYS A 36 17.82 -6.99 -40.83
CA CYS A 36 17.72 -6.47 -39.47
C CYS A 36 18.33 -7.46 -38.48
N ALA A 37 19.10 -6.96 -37.51
CA ALA A 37 19.73 -7.76 -36.46
C ALA A 37 18.74 -8.63 -35.65
N ASN A 38 17.45 -8.27 -35.62
CA ASN A 38 16.38 -9.06 -35.00
C ASN A 38 15.76 -10.11 -35.93
N ARG A 39 16.28 -10.29 -37.15
CA ARG A 39 15.80 -11.21 -38.20
C ARG A 39 14.29 -11.12 -38.44
N CYS A 40 13.74 -9.91 -38.40
CA CYS A 40 12.31 -9.67 -38.58
C CYS A 40 11.85 -9.61 -40.06
N GLY A 41 12.71 -9.98 -41.01
CA GLY A 41 12.42 -9.98 -42.45
C GLY A 41 12.54 -8.61 -43.15
N PHE A 42 13.03 -7.58 -42.45
CA PHE A 42 13.27 -6.24 -43.01
C PHE A 42 14.76 -5.90 -43.00
N TYR A 43 15.21 -5.00 -43.88
CA TYR A 43 16.61 -4.57 -43.95
C TYR A 43 17.02 -3.68 -42.76
N GLY A 44 18.25 -3.89 -42.28
CA GLY A 44 18.85 -3.16 -41.18
C GLY A 44 19.78 -2.04 -41.66
N ASN A 45 19.84 -0.93 -40.94
CA ASN A 45 20.78 0.17 -41.23
C ASN A 45 21.91 0.19 -40.18
N PRO A 46 23.20 0.28 -40.59
CA PRO A 46 24.32 0.47 -39.67
C PRO A 46 24.15 1.62 -38.67
N GLN A 47 23.53 2.74 -39.07
CA GLN A 47 23.24 3.88 -38.17
C GLN A 47 22.31 3.50 -37.01
N TRP A 48 21.49 2.45 -37.20
CA TRP A 48 20.57 1.91 -36.20
C TRP A 48 21.07 0.57 -35.64
N LYS A 49 22.39 0.41 -35.54
CA LYS A 49 23.06 -0.83 -35.07
C LYS A 49 22.60 -2.08 -35.84
N GLY A 50 22.38 -1.94 -37.15
CA GLY A 50 21.90 -3.02 -38.01
C GLY A 50 20.42 -3.38 -37.82
N ARG A 51 19.60 -2.53 -37.18
CA ARG A 51 18.15 -2.78 -36.99
C ARG A 51 17.33 -2.04 -38.05
N CYS A 52 16.15 -2.58 -38.38
CA CYS A 52 15.15 -1.85 -39.17
C CYS A 52 14.48 -0.76 -38.31
N SER A 53 13.78 0.20 -38.94
CA SER A 53 13.13 1.32 -38.26
C SER A 53 12.19 0.89 -37.12
N LYS A 54 11.39 -0.16 -37.32
CA LYS A 54 10.45 -0.68 -36.30
C LYS A 54 11.18 -1.33 -35.11
N CYS A 55 12.21 -2.12 -35.37
CA CYS A 55 13.02 -2.73 -34.31
C CYS A 55 13.92 -1.71 -33.58
N TRP A 56 14.32 -0.65 -34.27
CA TRP A 56 15.05 0.47 -33.68
C TRP A 56 14.16 1.25 -32.71
N GLN A 57 12.92 1.58 -33.10
CA GLN A 57 11.98 2.27 -32.22
C GLN A 57 11.66 1.45 -30.96
N ALA A 58 11.45 0.14 -31.10
CA ALA A 58 11.26 -0.77 -29.96
C ALA A 58 12.49 -0.81 -29.04
N TYR A 59 13.70 -0.88 -29.62
CA TYR A 59 14.96 -0.84 -28.87
C TYR A 59 15.12 0.47 -28.10
N GLN A 60 14.83 1.63 -28.71
CA GLN A 60 14.91 2.93 -28.05
C GLN A 60 13.91 3.07 -26.89
N ILE A 61 12.69 2.54 -27.04
CA ILE A 61 11.70 2.52 -25.96
C ILE A 61 12.20 1.67 -24.78
N GLN A 62 12.81 0.52 -25.06
CA GLN A 62 13.35 -0.37 -24.02
C GLN A 62 14.58 0.25 -23.33
N GLU A 63 15.47 0.89 -24.08
CA GLU A 63 16.63 1.60 -23.54
C GLU A 63 16.20 2.79 -22.67
N LYS A 64 15.18 3.56 -23.10
CA LYS A 64 14.59 4.62 -22.30
C LYS A 64 13.95 4.10 -21.01
N LYS A 65 13.17 3.01 -21.07
CA LYS A 65 12.61 2.35 -19.88
C LYS A 65 13.69 1.88 -18.91
N SER A 66 14.80 1.34 -19.42
CA SER A 66 15.94 0.91 -18.59
C SER A 66 16.66 2.09 -17.95
N GLN A 67 16.83 3.20 -18.68
CA GLN A 67 17.39 4.44 -18.13
C GLN A 67 16.47 5.09 -17.09
N ASP A 68 15.17 5.12 -17.33
CA ASP A 68 14.18 5.65 -16.38
C ASP A 68 14.13 4.78 -15.12
N PHE A 69 14.23 3.45 -15.25
CA PHE A 69 14.39 2.54 -14.13
C PHE A 69 15.69 2.79 -13.35
N ALA A 70 16.82 3.01 -14.03
CA ALA A 70 18.10 3.32 -13.38
C ALA A 70 18.09 4.67 -12.65
N LYS A 71 17.47 5.70 -13.24
CA LYS A 71 17.27 7.02 -12.60
C LYS A 71 16.36 6.93 -11.38
N ASN A 72 15.26 6.18 -11.48
CA ASN A 72 14.37 5.94 -10.34
C ASN A 72 15.08 5.11 -9.24
N ARG A 73 15.97 4.20 -9.60
CA ARG A 73 16.83 3.49 -8.63
C ARG A 73 17.80 4.42 -7.90
N GLU A 74 18.35 5.44 -8.57
CA GLU A 74 19.15 6.48 -7.91
C GLU A 74 18.31 7.41 -7.02
N LEU A 75 17.06 7.70 -7.38
CA LEU A 75 16.13 8.48 -6.55
C LEU A 75 15.63 7.72 -5.31
N LEU A 76 15.57 6.39 -5.39
CA LEU A 76 15.17 5.49 -4.28
C LEU A 76 16.36 4.99 -3.44
N SER A 77 17.60 5.33 -3.83
CA SER A 77 18.80 5.08 -3.04
C SER A 77 18.88 6.07 -1.86
N PHE A 78 18.32 5.65 -0.72
CA PHE A 78 18.24 6.37 0.56
C PHE A 78 19.58 6.70 1.27
N ASP A 79 20.73 6.68 0.59
CA ASP A 79 22.05 6.91 1.21
C ASP A 79 22.54 8.37 1.22
N LYS A 80 21.77 9.33 0.67
CA LYS A 80 22.15 10.76 0.68
C LYS A 80 21.43 11.63 1.71
N SER A 81 20.52 11.06 2.51
CA SER A 81 19.84 11.78 3.60
C SER A 81 20.56 11.67 4.95
N ASP A 82 21.47 10.70 5.14
CA ASP A 82 22.24 10.55 6.39
C ASP A 82 23.51 11.43 6.44
N SER A 83 24.01 11.90 5.29
CA SER A 83 25.17 12.80 5.23
C SER A 83 24.85 14.27 5.53
N ARG A 84 23.58 14.72 5.35
CA ARG A 84 23.15 16.09 5.72
C ARG A 84 22.56 16.20 7.13
N ARG A 85 22.12 15.09 7.74
CA ARG A 85 21.69 15.09 9.15
C ARG A 85 22.86 15.01 10.13
N ARG A 86 24.02 14.46 9.74
CA ARG A 86 25.23 14.44 10.57
C ARG A 86 25.99 15.77 10.63
N GLN A 87 25.87 16.65 9.63
CA GLN A 87 26.52 17.98 9.65
C GLN A 87 25.77 19.05 10.46
N SER A 88 24.49 18.82 10.81
CA SER A 88 23.64 19.77 11.54
C SER A 88 23.68 19.57 13.07
N THR A 89 24.05 18.38 13.55
CA THR A 89 24.08 18.05 14.99
C THR A 89 25.46 18.10 15.64
N GLU A 90 26.55 18.24 14.88
CA GLU A 90 27.90 18.41 15.43
C GLU A 90 28.29 19.87 15.75
N SER A 91 27.49 20.87 15.33
CA SER A 91 27.82 22.29 15.54
C SER A 91 27.29 22.89 16.85
N ARG A 92 26.64 22.11 17.73
CA ARG A 92 26.02 22.63 18.98
C ARG A 92 26.54 22.04 20.29
N THR A 93 27.52 21.15 20.25
CA THR A 93 28.10 20.52 21.47
C THR A 93 29.50 21.01 21.85
N TYR A 94 30.09 21.96 21.11
CA TYR A 94 31.43 22.50 21.42
C TYR A 94 31.49 23.85 22.17
N LYS A 95 30.39 24.34 22.76
CA LYS A 95 30.38 25.62 23.50
C LYS A 95 29.83 25.58 24.94
N ILE A 96 29.82 24.42 25.62
CA ILE A 96 29.44 24.35 27.05
C ILE A 96 30.40 23.48 27.90
N LYS A 97 31.71 23.50 27.61
CA LYS A 97 32.74 22.99 28.55
C LYS A 97 33.95 23.93 28.70
N ALA A 98 33.67 25.23 28.79
CA ALA A 98 34.67 26.26 29.08
C ALA A 98 34.42 26.98 30.43
N MET A 99 33.87 26.28 31.42
CA MET A 99 33.82 26.75 32.81
C MET A 99 33.92 25.55 33.75
N LEU A 100 35.13 25.00 33.93
CA LEU A 100 35.69 24.57 35.23
C LEU A 100 37.07 23.94 34.98
N ARG A 101 38.12 24.75 35.08
CA ARG A 101 39.50 24.26 35.19
C ARG A 101 40.20 25.08 36.27
N LYS A 102 40.69 24.41 37.30
CA LYS A 102 41.92 24.72 38.05
C LYS A 102 42.46 23.44 38.72
N PRO A 103 43.77 23.36 39.03
CA PRO A 103 44.56 22.22 38.58
C PRO A 103 45.49 21.57 39.65
N SER A 104 46.14 20.47 39.23
CA SER A 104 47.50 20.00 39.57
C SER A 104 47.82 19.31 40.91
N GLY A 105 48.60 18.22 40.80
CA GLY A 105 49.43 17.59 41.85
C GLY A 105 49.54 16.07 41.68
N THR A 106 50.36 15.55 40.76
CA THR A 106 51.71 14.93 40.95
C THR A 106 51.75 13.60 41.73
N GLY A 107 52.32 12.56 41.11
CA GLY A 107 52.75 11.33 41.77
C GLY A 107 53.04 10.18 40.81
N ASP A 108 54.33 9.94 40.54
CA ASP A 108 54.95 8.97 39.62
C ASP A 108 54.68 7.47 39.91
N GLY A 109 54.96 6.62 38.91
CA GLY A 109 55.12 5.17 39.13
C GLY A 109 55.36 4.34 37.85
N TYR A 110 56.64 4.16 37.50
CA TYR A 110 57.21 3.37 36.40
C TYR A 110 56.83 1.86 36.37
N SER A 111 56.61 1.29 35.17
CA SER A 111 57.43 0.19 34.56
C SER A 111 56.65 -0.80 33.67
N ASN A 112 56.96 -0.73 32.38
CA ASN A 112 57.41 -1.79 31.45
C ASN A 112 56.55 -3.02 31.05
N THR A 113 56.47 -3.12 29.71
CA THR A 113 56.71 -4.28 28.82
C THR A 113 55.57 -5.22 28.39
N ALA A 114 55.31 -5.11 27.07
CA ALA A 114 55.17 -6.17 26.07
C ALA A 114 53.84 -6.94 25.91
N GLY A 115 53.32 -6.88 24.67
CA GLY A 115 52.64 -8.02 24.04
C GLY A 115 51.13 -8.13 24.23
N GLY A 116 50.35 -7.14 23.77
CA GLY A 116 48.89 -7.22 23.75
C GLY A 116 48.35 -7.73 22.42
N LEU A 117 47.85 -8.97 22.41
CA LEU A 117 47.13 -9.60 21.31
C LEU A 117 45.93 -8.76 20.84
N LEU A 118 45.68 -8.83 19.52
CA LEU A 118 44.42 -8.40 18.88
C LEU A 118 43.21 -8.95 19.66
N PRO A 119 42.19 -8.12 19.99
CA PRO A 119 40.94 -8.66 20.51
C PRO A 119 40.25 -9.45 19.40
N SER A 120 39.93 -10.70 19.68
CA SER A 120 39.08 -11.53 18.84
C SER A 120 37.77 -10.81 18.58
N VAL A 121 37.43 -10.63 17.30
CA VAL A 121 36.10 -10.22 16.87
C VAL A 121 35.15 -11.35 17.28
N SER A 122 34.52 -11.22 18.45
CA SER A 122 33.34 -12.02 18.78
C SER A 122 32.26 -11.58 17.81
N ASP A 123 31.87 -12.49 16.94
CA ASP A 123 30.76 -12.38 15.99
C ASP A 123 29.45 -12.13 16.77
N SER A 124 29.25 -10.89 17.18
CA SER A 124 27.99 -10.43 17.74
C SER A 124 27.08 -10.21 16.54
N THR A 125 26.35 -11.26 16.18
CA THR A 125 25.14 -11.18 15.36
C THR A 125 24.37 -9.95 15.80
N ARG A 126 24.40 -8.88 15.00
CA ARG A 126 23.62 -7.67 15.26
C ARG A 126 22.15 -8.06 15.11
N TYR A 127 21.53 -8.49 16.21
CA TYR A 127 20.08 -8.67 16.26
C TYR A 127 19.45 -7.31 15.98
N ARG A 128 18.70 -7.25 14.88
CA ARG A 128 17.95 -6.04 14.51
C ARG A 128 16.94 -5.79 15.64
N GLU A 129 17.08 -4.65 16.32
CA GLU A 129 16.17 -4.28 17.40
C GLU A 129 14.72 -4.22 16.90
N LEU A 130 13.79 -4.63 17.77
CA LEU A 130 12.37 -4.60 17.48
C LEU A 130 11.89 -3.16 17.25
N SER A 131 10.96 -2.99 16.30
CA SER A 131 10.32 -1.68 16.10
C SER A 131 9.64 -1.21 17.39
N GLU A 132 9.57 0.11 17.61
CA GLU A 132 8.92 0.69 18.79
C GLU A 132 7.49 0.18 18.98
N GLU A 133 6.74 0.06 17.89
CA GLU A 133 5.38 -0.51 17.90
C GLU A 133 5.36 -2.00 18.27
N SER A 134 6.35 -2.78 17.83
CA SER A 134 6.48 -4.20 18.22
C SER A 134 6.86 -4.36 19.69
N ARG A 135 7.65 -3.44 20.26
CA ARG A 135 7.99 -3.41 21.69
C ARG A 135 6.76 -3.05 22.52
N ASN A 136 6.06 -1.97 22.16
CA ASN A 136 4.82 -1.56 22.82
C ASN A 136 3.75 -2.66 22.75
N GLY A 137 3.67 -3.39 21.62
CA GLY A 137 2.77 -4.55 21.49
C GLY A 137 3.13 -5.70 22.43
N CYS A 138 4.43 -5.95 22.65
CA CYS A 138 4.91 -6.95 23.61
C CYS A 138 4.56 -6.56 25.04
N ASP A 139 4.89 -5.32 25.43
CA ASP A 139 4.64 -4.82 26.78
C ASP A 139 3.14 -4.85 27.11
N ARG A 140 2.29 -4.44 26.16
CA ARG A 140 0.83 -4.46 26.34
C ARG A 140 0.29 -5.88 26.48
N PHE A 141 0.77 -6.81 25.65
CA PHE A 141 0.37 -8.21 25.69
C PHE A 141 0.74 -8.86 27.02
N ASP A 142 1.98 -8.69 27.48
CA ASP A 142 2.45 -9.28 28.74
C ASP A 142 1.81 -8.62 29.96
N GLU A 143 1.47 -7.33 29.89
CA GLU A 143 0.67 -6.66 30.90
C GLU A 143 -0.77 -7.20 30.96
N PHE A 144 -1.41 -7.37 29.80
CA PHE A 144 -2.76 -7.93 29.72
C PHE A 144 -2.79 -9.35 30.28
N MET A 145 -1.88 -10.23 29.86
CA MET A 145 -1.84 -11.62 30.34
C MET A 145 -1.65 -11.70 31.86
N ARG A 146 -0.77 -10.86 32.44
CA ARG A 146 -0.54 -10.83 33.89
C ARG A 146 -1.73 -10.30 34.70
N LYS A 147 -2.51 -9.36 34.14
CA LYS A 147 -3.66 -8.76 34.83
C LYS A 147 -4.95 -9.57 34.67
N SER A 148 -5.10 -10.25 33.54
CA SER A 148 -6.33 -10.92 33.14
C SER A 148 -6.39 -12.40 33.55
N LEU A 149 -5.24 -13.04 33.79
CA LEU A 149 -5.15 -14.48 34.03
C LEU A 149 -4.26 -14.84 35.23
N PRO A 150 -4.50 -16.00 35.88
CA PRO A 150 -3.60 -16.52 36.90
C PRO A 150 -2.17 -16.70 36.37
N GLN A 151 -1.18 -16.42 37.21
CA GLN A 151 0.24 -16.34 36.81
C GLN A 151 0.74 -17.56 36.02
N THR A 152 0.32 -18.77 36.37
CA THR A 152 0.74 -20.01 35.71
C THR A 152 0.18 -20.10 34.29
N SER A 153 -1.12 -19.86 34.13
CA SER A 153 -1.81 -19.84 32.84
C SER A 153 -1.32 -18.71 31.94
N ALA A 154 -1.16 -17.51 32.50
CA ALA A 154 -0.63 -16.34 31.81
C ALA A 154 0.76 -16.62 31.23
N SER A 155 1.68 -17.13 32.07
CA SER A 155 3.05 -17.42 31.65
C SER A 155 3.11 -18.49 30.55
N GLU A 156 2.25 -19.50 30.64
CA GLU A 156 2.20 -20.58 29.66
C GLU A 156 1.63 -20.13 28.31
N ILE A 157 0.56 -19.33 28.32
CA ILE A 157 -0.04 -18.75 27.10
C ILE A 157 0.92 -17.77 26.45
N SER A 158 1.53 -16.87 27.22
CA SER A 158 2.56 -15.95 26.70
C SER A 158 3.70 -16.72 26.06
N ARG A 159 4.29 -17.70 26.77
CA ARG A 159 5.40 -18.50 26.22
C ARG A 159 5.04 -19.18 24.90
N GLN A 160 3.87 -19.82 24.81
CA GLN A 160 3.42 -20.45 23.56
C GLN A 160 3.21 -19.43 22.43
N THR A 161 2.68 -18.25 22.75
CA THR A 161 2.39 -17.21 21.77
C THR A 161 3.68 -16.59 21.22
N HIS A 162 4.64 -16.30 22.08
CA HIS A 162 5.98 -15.87 21.68
C HIS A 162 6.68 -16.90 20.78
N HIS A 163 6.66 -18.17 21.19
CA HIS A 163 7.24 -19.26 20.40
C HIS A 163 6.57 -19.41 19.02
N ALA A 164 5.25 -19.24 18.95
CA ALA A 164 4.53 -19.26 17.68
C ALA A 164 4.96 -18.09 16.77
N VAL A 165 5.09 -16.88 17.31
CA VAL A 165 5.57 -15.69 16.58
C VAL A 165 6.97 -15.91 16.04
N ASP A 166 7.90 -16.42 16.85
CA ASP A 166 9.28 -16.66 16.43
C ASP A 166 9.33 -17.69 15.30
N LYS A 167 8.58 -18.80 15.42
CA LYS A 167 8.43 -19.78 14.34
C LYS A 167 7.83 -19.20 13.06
N ILE A 168 6.82 -18.35 13.15
CA ILE A 168 6.21 -17.71 11.97
C ILE A 168 7.25 -16.83 11.27
N ILE A 169 8.01 -16.05 12.04
CA ILE A 169 9.06 -15.17 11.50
C ILE A 169 10.16 -16.00 10.83
N GLU A 170 10.64 -17.06 11.47
CA GLU A 170 11.65 -17.97 10.90
C GLU A 170 11.20 -18.59 9.57
N ASN A 171 9.97 -19.12 9.51
CA ASN A 171 9.42 -19.71 8.28
C ASN A 171 9.18 -18.66 7.20
N ALA A 172 8.82 -17.43 7.57
CA ALA A 172 8.71 -16.33 6.62
C ALA A 172 10.06 -15.96 5.99
N TYR A 173 11.18 -16.08 6.73
CA TYR A 173 12.53 -15.95 6.16
C TYR A 173 12.90 -17.15 5.29
N GLY A 174 12.42 -18.33 5.62
CA GLY A 174 12.59 -19.56 4.83
C GLY A 174 11.84 -19.58 3.49
N GLN A 175 11.18 -18.48 3.10
CA GLN A 175 10.37 -18.36 1.88
C GLN A 175 9.28 -19.43 1.75
N VAL A 176 8.69 -19.83 2.89
CA VAL A 176 7.50 -20.68 2.91
C VAL A 176 6.34 -19.96 2.22
N SER A 177 5.47 -20.72 1.55
CA SER A 177 4.30 -20.15 0.87
C SER A 177 3.38 -19.41 1.83
N MET A 178 2.71 -18.37 1.34
CA MET A 178 1.82 -17.57 2.18
C MET A 178 0.60 -18.36 2.69
N ASP A 179 0.15 -19.35 1.92
CA ASP A 179 -0.95 -20.23 2.32
C ASP A 179 -0.53 -21.18 3.45
N ASP A 180 0.70 -21.68 3.43
CA ASP A 180 1.25 -22.49 4.53
C ASP A 180 1.44 -21.66 5.80
N LEU A 181 1.93 -20.42 5.68
CA LEU A 181 2.04 -19.48 6.80
C LEU A 181 0.67 -19.16 7.40
N SER A 182 -0.33 -18.87 6.54
CA SER A 182 -1.73 -18.70 6.95
C SER A 182 -2.24 -19.94 7.69
N GLY A 183 -2.04 -21.13 7.13
CA GLY A 183 -2.44 -22.39 7.76
C GLY A 183 -1.75 -22.65 9.09
N MET A 184 -0.50 -22.21 9.27
CA MET A 184 0.21 -22.29 10.55
C MET A 184 -0.39 -21.35 11.60
N VAL A 185 -0.69 -20.10 11.25
CA VAL A 185 -1.33 -19.13 12.15
C VAL A 185 -2.72 -19.62 12.57
N GLN A 186 -3.53 -20.08 11.61
CA GLN A 186 -4.89 -20.56 11.90
C GLN A 186 -4.89 -21.82 12.77
N ARG A 187 -3.98 -22.78 12.52
CA ARG A 187 -3.81 -23.95 13.40
C ARG A 187 -3.38 -23.57 14.81
N PHE A 188 -2.52 -22.56 14.95
CA PHE A 188 -2.12 -22.04 16.26
C PHE A 188 -3.32 -21.46 17.01
N TYR A 189 -4.12 -20.60 16.37
CA TYR A 189 -5.33 -20.05 16.99
C TYR A 189 -6.31 -21.14 17.43
N GLN A 190 -6.55 -22.14 16.57
CA GLN A 190 -7.44 -23.25 16.92
C GLN A 190 -6.92 -24.05 18.11
N THR A 191 -5.64 -24.45 18.07
CA THR A 191 -5.01 -25.25 19.14
C THR A 191 -5.06 -24.53 20.48
N LEU A 192 -4.79 -23.22 20.49
CA LEU A 192 -4.80 -22.43 21.71
C LEU A 192 -6.20 -22.17 22.23
N SER A 193 -7.15 -21.88 21.33
CA SER A 193 -8.56 -21.72 21.69
C SER A 193 -9.12 -22.99 22.32
N ASP A 194 -8.85 -24.16 21.72
CA ASP A 194 -9.27 -25.45 22.26
C ASP A 194 -8.61 -25.72 23.61
N LYS A 195 -7.30 -25.46 23.76
CA LYS A 195 -6.60 -25.65 25.03
C LYS A 195 -7.19 -24.78 26.15
N ILE A 196 -7.55 -23.53 25.86
CA ILE A 196 -8.18 -22.63 26.85
C ILE A 196 -9.60 -23.11 27.18
N ARG A 197 -10.40 -23.52 26.18
CA ARG A 197 -11.76 -24.05 26.39
C ARG A 197 -11.80 -25.30 27.25
N HIS A 198 -10.86 -26.22 27.04
CA HIS A 198 -10.79 -27.47 27.79
C HIS A 198 -10.21 -27.29 29.20
N ASN A 199 -9.58 -26.15 29.48
CA ASN A 199 -9.09 -25.82 30.82
C ASN A 199 -10.21 -25.20 31.67
N SER A 200 -11.12 -26.06 32.12
CA SER A 200 -12.34 -25.68 32.85
C SER A 200 -12.09 -24.92 34.16
N THR A 201 -10.89 -24.98 34.72
CA THR A 201 -10.50 -24.22 35.92
C THR A 201 -10.09 -22.78 35.60
N LEU A 202 -9.68 -22.47 34.37
CA LEU A 202 -9.19 -21.15 33.98
C LEU A 202 -10.33 -20.15 33.73
N LEU A 203 -11.42 -20.60 33.10
CA LEU A 203 -12.57 -19.73 32.75
C LEU A 203 -13.66 -19.66 33.83
N ASN A 204 -13.71 -20.63 34.75
CA ASN A 204 -14.70 -20.67 35.83
C ASN A 204 -14.16 -20.12 37.16
N ASP A 205 -12.92 -19.62 37.17
CA ASP A 205 -12.33 -18.98 38.36
C ASP A 205 -13.00 -17.62 38.59
N THR A 206 -13.47 -17.38 39.82
CA THR A 206 -14.14 -16.13 40.21
C THR A 206 -13.23 -14.90 40.10
N SER A 207 -11.92 -15.11 39.97
CA SER A 207 -10.92 -14.06 39.77
C SER A 207 -10.74 -13.61 38.31
N VAL A 208 -11.29 -14.34 37.34
CA VAL A 208 -11.15 -14.05 35.90
C VAL A 208 -12.42 -13.40 35.36
N TYR A 209 -12.30 -12.13 34.95
CA TYR A 209 -13.40 -11.33 34.40
C TYR A 209 -13.36 -11.21 32.87
N VAL A 210 -12.51 -11.99 32.21
CA VAL A 210 -12.20 -11.88 30.78
C VAL A 210 -12.77 -13.07 30.02
N THR A 211 -13.40 -12.82 28.88
CA THR A 211 -13.95 -13.91 28.04
C THR A 211 -12.89 -14.57 27.17
N LEU A 212 -13.18 -15.77 26.67
CA LEU A 212 -12.32 -16.43 25.69
C LEU A 212 -12.12 -15.56 24.44
N GLU A 213 -13.14 -14.86 23.97
CA GLU A 213 -13.01 -13.99 22.80
C GLU A 213 -12.02 -12.85 23.05
N GLU A 214 -11.99 -12.27 24.25
CA GLU A 214 -11.08 -11.19 24.63
C GLU A 214 -9.62 -11.68 24.73
N ILE A 215 -9.40 -12.87 25.29
CA ILE A 215 -8.05 -13.48 25.34
C ILE A 215 -7.56 -13.76 23.93
N MET A 216 -8.39 -14.41 23.10
CA MET A 216 -8.02 -14.71 21.71
C MET A 216 -7.81 -13.42 20.90
N ALA A 217 -8.59 -12.37 21.16
CA ALA A 217 -8.43 -11.06 20.54
C ALA A 217 -7.04 -10.47 20.77
N GLU A 218 -6.54 -10.50 22.01
CA GLU A 218 -5.20 -9.97 22.29
C GLU A 218 -4.08 -10.84 21.75
N ILE A 219 -4.28 -12.15 21.68
CA ILE A 219 -3.34 -13.06 21.02
C ILE A 219 -3.27 -12.75 19.51
N GLU A 220 -4.42 -12.57 18.86
CA GLU A 220 -4.48 -12.18 17.45
C GLU A 220 -3.75 -10.86 17.20
N GLU A 221 -4.04 -9.85 18.02
CA GLU A 221 -3.42 -8.53 17.86
C GLU A 221 -1.91 -8.60 18.06
N PHE A 222 -1.42 -9.29 19.09
CA PHE A 222 0.01 -9.47 19.31
C PHE A 222 0.69 -10.21 18.16
N VAL A 223 0.14 -11.35 17.72
CA VAL A 223 0.71 -12.14 16.61
C VAL A 223 0.77 -11.31 15.34
N CYS A 224 -0.33 -10.65 14.96
CA CYS A 224 -0.39 -9.82 13.76
C CYS A 224 0.61 -8.67 13.81
N VAL A 225 0.67 -7.91 14.91
CA VAL A 225 1.57 -6.74 15.04
C VAL A 225 3.04 -7.14 14.95
N ARG A 226 3.42 -8.27 15.58
CA ARG A 226 4.80 -8.77 15.56
C ARG A 226 5.24 -9.29 14.19
N THR A 227 4.31 -9.88 13.44
CA THR A 227 4.58 -10.53 12.15
C THR A 227 4.22 -9.68 10.93
N TYR A 228 3.60 -8.50 11.13
CA TYR A 228 3.04 -7.65 10.08
C TYR A 228 4.01 -7.37 8.92
N ASN A 229 5.23 -6.93 9.23
CA ASN A 229 6.24 -6.58 8.22
C ASN A 229 6.70 -7.77 7.34
N LYS A 230 6.30 -8.99 7.70
CA LYS A 230 6.63 -10.21 6.96
C LYS A 230 5.42 -10.80 6.25
N LEU A 231 4.22 -10.56 6.77
CA LEU A 231 2.98 -11.18 6.28
C LEU A 231 2.13 -10.24 5.42
N PHE A 232 2.25 -8.92 5.62
CA PHE A 232 1.48 -7.94 4.87
C PHE A 232 2.21 -7.53 3.58
N CYS A 233 1.51 -7.63 2.44
CA CYS A 233 2.04 -7.27 1.11
C CYS A 233 3.44 -7.87 0.86
N ALA A 234 3.56 -9.18 1.10
CA ALA A 234 4.87 -9.84 1.13
C ALA A 234 5.38 -10.24 -0.27
N SER A 235 4.48 -10.34 -1.25
CA SER A 235 4.80 -10.70 -2.64
C SER A 235 4.66 -9.49 -3.57
N SER A 236 5.47 -9.47 -4.63
CA SER A 236 5.36 -8.46 -5.69
C SER A 236 4.00 -8.48 -6.39
N ASP A 237 3.36 -9.65 -6.43
CA ASP A 237 2.06 -9.83 -7.09
C ASP A 237 0.94 -9.16 -6.30
N GLU A 238 1.00 -9.16 -4.96
CA GLU A 238 0.06 -8.44 -4.11
C GLU A 238 0.19 -6.93 -4.27
N GLU A 239 1.43 -6.41 -4.30
CA GLU A 239 1.70 -4.99 -4.57
C GLU A 239 1.18 -4.59 -5.97
N ALA A 240 1.43 -5.42 -6.98
CA ALA A 240 0.94 -5.18 -8.34
C ALA A 240 -0.60 -5.19 -8.41
N ALA A 241 -1.26 -6.10 -7.69
CA ALA A 241 -2.71 -6.16 -7.62
C ALA A 241 -3.31 -4.91 -6.95
N ASP A 242 -2.68 -4.40 -5.89
CA ASP A 242 -3.08 -3.15 -5.25
C ASP A 242 -2.96 -1.95 -6.19
N LEU A 243 -1.85 -1.84 -6.94
CA LEU A 243 -1.65 -0.76 -7.91
C LEU A 243 -2.69 -0.83 -9.04
N GLN A 244 -2.98 -2.02 -9.57
CA GLN A 244 -3.99 -2.21 -10.60
C GLN A 244 -5.39 -1.81 -10.10
N LEU A 245 -5.75 -2.20 -8.89
CA LEU A 245 -7.03 -1.82 -8.30
C LEU A 245 -7.10 -0.31 -8.01
N GLN A 246 -6.01 0.29 -7.52
CA GLN A 246 -5.94 1.72 -7.25
C GLN A 246 -6.12 2.53 -8.54
N ASP A 247 -5.44 2.13 -9.63
CA ASP A 247 -5.58 2.75 -10.95
C ASP A 247 -6.99 2.55 -11.50
N ARG A 248 -7.58 1.38 -11.27
CA ARG A 248 -8.96 1.09 -11.65
C ARG A 248 -9.95 2.00 -10.94
N ILE A 249 -9.86 2.12 -9.61
CA ILE A 249 -10.70 3.03 -8.82
C ILE A 249 -10.53 4.47 -9.32
N ARG A 250 -9.30 4.90 -9.59
CA ARG A 250 -9.02 6.25 -10.11
C ARG A 250 -9.67 6.50 -11.47
N SER A 251 -9.64 5.51 -12.37
CA SER A 251 -10.30 5.59 -13.69
C SER A 251 -11.83 5.69 -13.60
N LEU A 252 -12.42 5.23 -12.49
CA LEU A 252 -13.86 5.22 -12.23
C LEU A 252 -14.30 6.34 -11.28
N HIS A 253 -13.41 7.28 -10.93
CA HIS A 253 -13.72 8.35 -9.98
C HIS A 253 -14.85 9.29 -10.47
N TRP A 254 -15.15 9.25 -11.77
CA TRP A 254 -16.26 9.97 -12.39
C TRP A 254 -17.63 9.37 -12.04
N VAL A 255 -17.68 8.12 -11.55
CA VAL A 255 -18.91 7.44 -11.15
C VAL A 255 -19.44 8.04 -9.85
N THR A 256 -20.64 8.59 -9.91
CA THR A 256 -21.30 9.31 -8.81
C THR A 256 -22.48 8.52 -8.26
N GLY A 257 -23.01 8.92 -7.10
CA GLY A 257 -24.12 8.19 -6.43
C GLY A 257 -25.34 7.97 -7.33
N GLY A 258 -25.65 8.91 -8.24
CA GLY A 258 -26.76 8.75 -9.19
C GLY A 258 -26.63 7.58 -10.17
N PHE A 259 -25.42 7.06 -10.44
CA PHE A 259 -25.24 5.87 -11.29
C PHE A 259 -25.32 4.56 -10.53
N LEU A 260 -25.16 4.59 -9.21
CA LEU A 260 -25.18 3.42 -8.34
C LEU A 260 -26.57 3.17 -7.73
N GLU A 261 -27.62 3.84 -8.22
CA GLU A 261 -28.99 3.77 -7.68
C GLU A 261 -29.05 4.05 -6.16
N THR A 262 -28.14 4.88 -5.63
CA THR A 262 -28.12 5.18 -4.19
C THR A 262 -29.29 6.06 -3.79
N THR A 263 -29.96 5.75 -2.68
CA THR A 263 -31.06 6.54 -2.12
C THR A 263 -30.60 7.75 -1.29
N LEU A 264 -29.28 7.93 -1.15
CA LEU A 264 -28.66 9.02 -0.40
C LEU A 264 -29.06 10.40 -0.94
N ASP A 265 -29.48 11.27 -0.03
CA ASP A 265 -29.69 12.68 -0.33
C ASP A 265 -28.47 13.50 0.04
N PHE A 266 -27.57 13.68 -0.93
CA PHE A 266 -26.39 14.52 -0.76
C PHE A 266 -26.72 16.01 -0.59
N SER A 267 -27.99 16.43 -0.61
CA SER A 267 -28.39 17.82 -0.30
C SER A 267 -28.25 18.13 1.19
N HIS A 268 -28.37 17.13 2.07
CA HIS A 268 -28.26 17.29 3.52
C HIS A 268 -26.79 17.25 3.97
N GLN A 269 -26.35 18.29 4.70
CA GLN A 269 -24.97 18.37 5.21
C GLN A 269 -24.63 17.19 6.12
N ALA A 270 -25.56 16.77 7.00
CA ALA A 270 -25.35 15.63 7.89
C ALA A 270 -25.02 14.33 7.15
N VAL A 271 -25.69 14.07 6.03
CA VAL A 271 -25.42 12.89 5.18
C VAL A 271 -24.03 12.99 4.56
N ARG A 272 -23.63 14.17 4.08
CA ARG A 272 -22.29 14.39 3.52
C ARG A 272 -21.19 14.16 4.57
N ASP A 273 -21.35 14.75 5.74
CA ASP A 273 -20.38 14.63 6.84
C ASP A 273 -20.18 13.16 7.24
N LYS A 274 -21.28 12.40 7.37
CA LYS A 274 -21.23 10.97 7.69
C LYS A 274 -20.52 10.13 6.63
N ILE A 275 -20.71 10.47 5.35
CA ILE A 275 -20.02 9.78 4.26
C ILE A 275 -18.52 10.14 4.23
N ASP A 276 -18.16 11.39 4.49
CA ASP A 276 -16.75 11.81 4.61
C ASP A 276 -16.05 11.15 5.81
N GLU A 277 -16.75 10.99 6.94
CA GLU A 277 -16.29 10.20 8.08
C GLU A 277 -16.11 8.72 7.69
N ALA A 278 -17.05 8.14 6.93
CA ALA A 278 -16.97 6.74 6.49
C ALA A 278 -15.78 6.52 5.52
N ILE A 279 -15.54 7.46 4.62
CA ILE A 279 -14.36 7.47 3.73
C ILE A 279 -13.07 7.50 4.57
N THR A 280 -13.02 8.34 5.60
CA THR A 280 -11.86 8.46 6.49
C THR A 280 -11.59 7.15 7.23
N GLU A 281 -12.63 6.50 7.77
CA GLU A 281 -12.53 5.18 8.42
C GLU A 281 -12.02 4.09 7.47
N MET A 282 -12.46 4.11 6.21
CA MET A 282 -11.99 3.16 5.20
C MET A 282 -10.51 3.39 4.85
N ILE A 283 -10.07 4.65 4.75
CA ILE A 283 -8.66 4.99 4.50
C ILE A 283 -7.78 4.61 5.71
N ASP A 284 -8.27 4.85 6.93
CA ASP A 284 -7.55 4.56 8.17
C ASP A 284 -7.32 3.05 8.38
N MET A 285 -8.08 2.17 7.72
CA MET A 285 -7.86 0.72 7.78
C MET A 285 -6.39 0.33 7.57
N ASN A 286 -5.69 0.98 6.64
CA ASN A 286 -4.31 0.66 6.33
C ASN A 286 -3.30 1.07 7.42
N SER A 287 -3.68 1.99 8.33
CA SER A 287 -2.81 2.44 9.44
C SER A 287 -2.65 1.38 10.54
N HIS A 288 -3.58 0.41 10.60
CA HIS A 288 -3.61 -0.61 11.66
C HIS A 288 -2.88 -1.89 11.25
N ARG A 289 -2.13 -2.51 12.17
CA ARG A 289 -1.41 -3.77 11.90
C ARG A 289 -2.13 -5.05 12.33
N SER A 290 -3.19 -4.94 13.15
CA SER A 290 -4.01 -6.08 13.57
C SER A 290 -5.21 -6.26 12.64
N ALA A 291 -5.52 -7.51 12.28
CA ALA A 291 -6.70 -7.83 11.48
C ALA A 291 -8.00 -7.38 12.18
N GLY A 292 -8.12 -7.61 13.49
CA GLY A 292 -9.25 -7.13 14.29
C GLY A 292 -9.39 -5.60 14.33
N LYS A 293 -8.29 -4.83 14.33
CA LYS A 293 -8.34 -3.37 14.20
C LYS A 293 -8.81 -2.93 12.81
N LYS A 294 -8.29 -3.56 11.76
CA LYS A 294 -8.73 -3.30 10.36
C LYS A 294 -10.24 -3.57 10.20
N LEU A 295 -10.73 -4.70 10.71
CA LEU A 295 -12.15 -5.03 10.72
C LEU A 295 -13.00 -4.04 11.52
N ARG A 296 -12.49 -3.50 12.64
CA ARG A 296 -13.19 -2.46 13.40
C ARG A 296 -13.36 -1.17 12.59
N CYS A 297 -12.38 -0.79 11.78
CA CYS A 297 -12.50 0.37 10.87
C CYS A 297 -13.63 0.13 9.85
N LEU A 298 -13.68 -1.08 9.29
CA LEU A 298 -14.77 -1.47 8.38
C LEU A 298 -16.14 -1.41 9.06
N VAL A 299 -16.27 -1.92 10.29
CA VAL A 299 -17.51 -1.85 11.07
C VAL A 299 -17.92 -0.40 11.34
N ARG A 300 -16.98 0.48 11.73
CA ARG A 300 -17.27 1.91 11.95
C ARG A 300 -17.71 2.60 10.66
N CYS A 301 -17.00 2.37 9.55
CA CYS A 301 -17.39 2.84 8.22
C CYS A 301 -18.83 2.40 7.88
N SER A 302 -19.15 1.12 8.10
CA SER A 302 -20.47 0.56 7.78
C SER A 302 -21.58 1.18 8.64
N LYS A 303 -21.31 1.41 9.93
CA LYS A 303 -22.25 2.09 10.84
C LYS A 303 -22.54 3.52 10.41
N LEU A 304 -21.51 4.27 10.00
CA LEU A 304 -21.67 5.63 9.46
C LEU A 304 -22.51 5.64 8.17
N ILE A 305 -22.34 4.63 7.30
CA ILE A 305 -23.18 4.45 6.11
C ILE A 305 -24.65 4.21 6.50
N PHE A 306 -24.93 3.34 7.47
CA PHE A 306 -26.30 3.11 7.93
C PHE A 306 -26.91 4.34 8.61
N GLU A 307 -26.12 5.11 9.35
CA GLU A 307 -26.56 6.38 9.91
C GLU A 307 -26.94 7.38 8.81
N ALA A 308 -26.14 7.48 7.75
CA ALA A 308 -26.44 8.31 6.59
C ALA A 308 -27.73 7.88 5.86
N LEU A 309 -28.00 6.58 5.78
CA LEU A 309 -29.22 6.03 5.16
C LEU A 309 -30.48 6.23 6.02
N LYS A 310 -30.34 6.21 7.36
CA LYS A 310 -31.46 6.31 8.31
C LYS A 310 -32.20 7.64 8.29
N GLU A 311 -31.59 8.71 7.76
CA GLU A 311 -32.20 10.04 7.67
C GLU A 311 -33.50 10.07 6.83
N ARG A 312 -33.74 9.06 5.98
CA ARG A 312 -35.00 8.92 5.22
C ARG A 312 -35.89 7.78 5.67
N ALA A 313 -35.32 6.60 5.90
CA ALA A 313 -36.05 5.36 6.17
C ALA A 313 -35.15 4.35 6.89
N PRO A 314 -35.70 3.32 7.56
CA PRO A 314 -34.88 2.23 8.07
C PRO A 314 -34.12 1.56 6.92
N ALA A 315 -32.80 1.71 6.94
CA ALA A 315 -31.91 1.27 5.88
C ALA A 315 -32.04 -0.24 5.61
N SER A 316 -32.26 -0.61 4.35
CA SER A 316 -32.22 -2.00 3.90
C SER A 316 -30.80 -2.45 3.58
N ALA A 317 -30.54 -3.76 3.63
CA ALA A 317 -29.30 -4.37 3.16
C ALA A 317 -29.05 -4.08 1.66
N ASP A 318 -30.11 -3.93 0.87
CA ASP A 318 -30.03 -3.63 -0.57
C ASP A 318 -29.49 -2.22 -0.86
N GLU A 319 -29.65 -1.30 0.09
CA GLU A 319 -29.19 0.09 -0.05
C GLU A 319 -27.74 0.28 0.43
N TYR A 320 -27.22 -0.69 1.20
CA TYR A 320 -25.89 -0.60 1.80
C TYR A 320 -24.76 -0.76 0.77
N LEU A 321 -24.83 -1.82 -0.05
CA LEU A 321 -23.73 -2.17 -0.97
C LEU A 321 -23.42 -1.07 -2.00
N PRO A 322 -24.41 -0.40 -2.64
CA PRO A 322 -24.12 0.70 -3.55
C PRO A 322 -23.44 1.89 -2.88
N VAL A 323 -23.80 2.19 -1.62
CA VAL A 323 -23.15 3.24 -0.85
C VAL A 323 -21.73 2.86 -0.46
N LEU A 324 -21.49 1.59 -0.09
CA LEU A 324 -20.15 1.10 0.17
C LEU A 324 -19.24 1.20 -1.06
N ILE A 325 -19.75 0.84 -2.24
CA ILE A 325 -19.03 1.01 -3.52
C ILE A 325 -18.71 2.48 -3.75
N TYR A 326 -19.66 3.39 -3.52
CA TYR A 326 -19.44 4.83 -3.63
C TYR A 326 -18.34 5.32 -2.66
N VAL A 327 -18.36 4.91 -1.40
CA VAL A 327 -17.33 5.24 -0.40
C VAL A 327 -15.94 4.77 -0.86
N ILE A 328 -15.82 3.56 -1.41
CA ILE A 328 -14.54 3.04 -1.93
C ILE A 328 -14.07 3.83 -3.15
N LEU A 329 -14.97 4.16 -4.09
CA LEU A 329 -14.64 4.94 -5.29
C LEU A 329 -14.16 6.36 -4.96
N ARG A 330 -14.76 6.99 -3.93
CA ARG A 330 -14.38 8.33 -3.48
C ARG A 330 -13.12 8.32 -2.62
N GLY A 331 -12.97 7.33 -1.73
CA GLY A 331 -11.84 7.23 -0.82
C GLY A 331 -10.56 6.72 -1.45
N ASN A 332 -10.66 5.84 -2.44
CA ASN A 332 -9.53 5.08 -3.02
C ASN A 332 -8.54 4.59 -1.94
N PRO A 333 -9.00 3.71 -1.02
CA PRO A 333 -8.24 3.37 0.17
C PRO A 333 -6.90 2.71 -0.19
N PRO A 334 -5.79 3.10 0.48
CA PRO A 334 -4.47 2.60 0.13
C PRO A 334 -4.32 1.11 0.47
N LEU A 335 -3.72 0.35 -0.45
CA LEU A 335 -3.42 -1.07 -0.29
C LEU A 335 -4.64 -1.94 0.09
N ILE A 336 -5.83 -1.58 -0.41
CA ILE A 336 -7.08 -2.20 0.03
C ILE A 336 -7.16 -3.70 -0.32
N GLN A 337 -6.54 -4.14 -1.43
CA GLN A 337 -6.47 -5.56 -1.80
C GLN A 337 -5.62 -6.31 -0.78
N SER A 338 -4.41 -5.82 -0.47
CA SER A 338 -3.56 -6.42 0.57
C SER A 338 -4.23 -6.41 1.95
N ASN A 339 -4.99 -5.37 2.29
CA ASN A 339 -5.75 -5.31 3.54
C ASN A 339 -6.80 -6.43 3.62
N VAL A 340 -7.60 -6.63 2.56
CA VAL A 340 -8.62 -7.70 2.50
C VAL A 340 -7.96 -9.08 2.55
N THR A 341 -6.90 -9.30 1.77
CA THR A 341 -6.17 -10.56 1.77
C THR A 341 -5.53 -10.86 3.13
N PHE A 342 -4.96 -9.85 3.79
CA PHE A 342 -4.38 -9.99 5.12
C PHE A 342 -5.44 -10.38 6.17
N ILE A 343 -6.60 -9.71 6.17
CA ILE A 343 -7.71 -10.06 7.06
C ILE A 343 -8.18 -11.50 6.78
N SER A 344 -8.35 -11.87 5.51
CA SER A 344 -8.81 -13.21 5.12
C SER A 344 -7.87 -14.33 5.58
N ARG A 345 -6.55 -14.07 5.64
CA ARG A 345 -5.54 -15.07 6.02
C ARG A 345 -5.28 -15.13 7.53
N PHE A 346 -5.28 -13.99 8.22
CA PHE A 346 -4.73 -13.88 9.57
C PHE A 346 -5.71 -13.41 10.64
N ALA A 347 -6.94 -13.01 10.29
CA ALA A 347 -7.97 -12.75 11.31
C ALA A 347 -8.38 -14.05 12.02
N LEU A 348 -8.87 -13.93 13.25
CA LEU A 348 -9.58 -15.03 13.90
C LEU A 348 -10.80 -15.45 13.06
N PRO A 349 -11.02 -16.76 12.82
CA PRO A 349 -12.15 -17.24 12.02
C PRO A 349 -13.50 -16.73 12.52
N SER A 350 -13.67 -16.62 13.83
CA SER A 350 -14.90 -16.11 14.46
C SER A 350 -15.23 -14.66 14.09
N ARG A 351 -14.26 -13.84 13.68
CA ARG A 351 -14.50 -12.44 13.27
C ARG A 351 -14.97 -12.32 11.82
N VAL A 352 -14.58 -13.27 10.98
CA VAL A 352 -14.84 -13.23 9.53
C VAL A 352 -16.03 -14.08 9.16
N MET A 353 -16.27 -15.19 9.88
CA MET A 353 -17.32 -16.16 9.56
C MET A 353 -18.65 -15.88 10.26
N SER A 354 -18.68 -15.01 11.26
CA SER A 354 -19.91 -14.69 11.99
C SER A 354 -19.96 -13.23 12.48
N GLY A 355 -21.16 -12.80 12.88
CA GLY A 355 -21.40 -11.46 13.40
C GLY A 355 -21.46 -10.35 12.35
N GLU A 356 -21.55 -9.10 12.82
CA GLU A 356 -21.62 -7.92 11.95
C GLU A 356 -20.34 -7.71 11.13
N SER A 357 -19.17 -8.04 11.69
CA SER A 357 -17.89 -7.89 11.01
C SER A 357 -17.75 -8.80 9.79
N GLY A 358 -18.20 -10.06 9.89
CA GLY A 358 -18.19 -11.00 8.76
C GLY A 358 -19.10 -10.58 7.61
N TYR A 359 -20.29 -10.06 7.95
CA TYR A 359 -21.22 -9.49 6.96
C TYR A 359 -20.59 -8.30 6.22
N TYR A 360 -20.01 -7.33 6.93
CA TYR A 360 -19.38 -6.18 6.28
C TYR A 360 -18.14 -6.57 5.49
N PHE A 361 -17.33 -7.52 5.97
CA PHE A 361 -16.15 -8.01 5.25
C PHE A 361 -16.51 -8.71 3.94
N THR A 362 -17.59 -9.50 3.95
CA THR A 362 -18.11 -10.13 2.73
C THR A 362 -18.58 -9.07 1.74
N ASN A 363 -19.34 -8.07 2.20
CA ASN A 363 -19.78 -6.97 1.34
C ASN A 363 -18.62 -6.14 0.79
N LEU A 364 -17.56 -5.89 1.58
CA LEU A 364 -16.35 -5.23 1.10
C LEU A 364 -15.69 -6.04 -0.02
N SER A 365 -15.55 -7.35 0.17
CA SER A 365 -14.97 -8.24 -0.85
C SER A 365 -15.80 -8.23 -2.14
N CYS A 366 -17.13 -8.29 -2.02
CA CYS A 366 -18.05 -8.17 -3.15
C CYS A 366 -17.93 -6.81 -3.84
N ALA A 367 -17.83 -5.71 -3.08
CA ALA A 367 -17.71 -4.36 -3.63
C ALA A 367 -16.42 -4.17 -4.41
N LEU A 368 -15.29 -4.67 -3.91
CA LEU A 368 -14.00 -4.60 -4.62
C LEU A 368 -14.04 -5.43 -5.91
N GLN A 369 -14.61 -6.64 -5.87
CA GLN A 369 -14.79 -7.47 -7.06
C GLN A 369 -15.72 -6.81 -8.10
N PHE A 370 -16.78 -6.13 -7.64
CA PHE A 370 -17.66 -5.36 -8.51
C PHE A 370 -16.92 -4.20 -9.16
N ILE A 371 -16.12 -3.44 -8.42
CA ILE A 371 -15.31 -2.32 -8.96
C ILE A 371 -14.30 -2.81 -9.99
N GLN A 372 -13.64 -3.95 -9.74
CA GLN A 372 -12.70 -4.56 -10.67
C GLN A 372 -13.37 -4.88 -12.02
N ASN A 373 -14.58 -5.43 -11.97
CA ASN A 373 -15.31 -5.89 -13.15
C ASN A 373 -16.33 -4.88 -13.70
N MET A 374 -16.40 -3.67 -13.12
CA MET A 374 -17.39 -2.66 -13.47
C MET A 374 -17.30 -2.31 -14.96
N ASN A 375 -18.43 -2.33 -15.66
CA ASN A 375 -18.50 -1.98 -17.07
C ASN A 375 -19.76 -1.16 -17.37
N ALA A 376 -19.94 -0.80 -18.65
CA ALA A 376 -21.08 0.00 -19.08
C ALA A 376 -22.44 -0.65 -18.77
N GLU A 377 -22.52 -1.98 -18.86
CA GLU A 377 -23.74 -2.75 -18.54
C GLU A 377 -24.04 -2.70 -17.03
N SER A 378 -23.00 -2.73 -16.18
CA SER A 378 -23.14 -2.57 -14.73
C SER A 378 -23.79 -1.24 -14.33
N LEU A 379 -23.54 -0.17 -15.10
CA LEU A 379 -24.08 1.17 -14.88
C LEU A 379 -25.29 1.50 -15.77
N LYS A 380 -25.82 0.52 -16.50
CA LYS A 380 -26.97 0.67 -17.43
C LYS A 380 -26.76 1.80 -18.45
N MET A 381 -25.54 1.95 -18.96
CA MET A 381 -25.16 3.02 -19.88
C MET A 381 -24.51 2.48 -21.17
N PRO A 382 -24.48 3.25 -22.27
CA PRO A 382 -23.84 2.81 -23.50
C PRO A 382 -22.31 2.72 -23.36
N LYS A 383 -21.71 1.74 -24.06
CA LYS A 383 -20.27 1.45 -23.99
C LYS A 383 -19.41 2.65 -24.39
N ASP A 384 -19.79 3.34 -25.46
CA ASP A 384 -19.07 4.51 -25.97
C ASP A 384 -19.00 5.64 -24.93
N GLU A 385 -20.09 5.86 -24.20
CA GLU A 385 -20.16 6.90 -23.16
C GLU A 385 -19.32 6.51 -21.93
N PHE A 386 -19.39 5.24 -21.50
CA PHE A 386 -18.56 4.74 -20.41
C PHE A 386 -17.07 4.87 -20.72
N GLU A 387 -16.66 4.50 -21.94
CA GLU A 387 -15.29 4.64 -22.40
C GLU A 387 -14.90 6.12 -22.54
N ALA A 388 -15.80 6.99 -22.98
CA ALA A 388 -15.55 8.43 -23.07
C ALA A 388 -15.25 9.05 -21.70
N TYR A 389 -16.01 8.71 -20.65
CA TYR A 389 -15.75 9.17 -19.29
C TYR A 389 -14.48 8.55 -18.69
N THR A 390 -14.28 7.24 -18.87
CA THR A 390 -13.11 6.54 -18.31
C THR A 390 -11.80 6.98 -18.97
N SER A 391 -11.82 7.32 -20.25
CA SER A 391 -10.65 7.86 -20.98
C SER A 391 -10.43 9.37 -20.76
N GLY A 392 -11.35 10.05 -20.07
CA GLY A 392 -11.31 11.50 -19.89
C GLY A 392 -11.60 12.31 -21.17
N ARG A 393 -12.12 11.67 -22.23
CA ARG A 393 -12.56 12.35 -23.47
C ARG A 393 -13.80 13.20 -23.23
N GLN A 394 -14.63 12.80 -22.27
CA GLN A 394 -15.84 13.50 -21.88
C GLN A 394 -15.90 13.58 -20.35
N VAL A 395 -16.53 14.62 -19.82
CA VAL A 395 -16.82 14.77 -18.39
C VAL A 395 -18.30 14.42 -18.18
N PRO A 396 -18.67 13.64 -17.14
CA PRO A 396 -20.07 13.38 -16.87
C PRO A 396 -20.86 14.69 -16.71
N PRO A 397 -22.12 14.73 -17.16
CA PRO A 397 -22.96 15.90 -17.00
C PRO A 397 -23.09 16.25 -15.52
N LEU A 398 -22.75 17.51 -15.19
CA LEU A 398 -22.92 18.06 -13.87
C LEU A 398 -24.42 18.15 -13.57
N ASN A 399 -24.91 17.30 -12.67
CA ASN A 399 -26.27 17.36 -12.13
C ASN A 399 -26.18 17.47 -10.60
N GLU A 400 -27.17 18.10 -9.95
CA GLU A 400 -27.25 18.26 -8.49
C GLU A 400 -27.06 16.93 -7.74
N LYS A 401 -27.52 15.82 -8.34
CA LYS A 401 -27.40 14.45 -7.81
C LYS A 401 -26.08 13.74 -8.12
N ASN A 402 -25.30 14.26 -9.07
CA ASN A 402 -24.08 13.63 -9.62
C ASN A 402 -22.80 14.37 -9.26
N CYS A 403 -22.83 15.39 -8.42
CA CYS A 403 -21.62 16.12 -8.13
C CYS A 403 -20.96 15.63 -6.84
N GLY A 404 -19.97 14.75 -6.98
CA GLY A 404 -18.96 14.57 -5.94
C GLY A 404 -18.18 15.85 -5.62
N CYS A 405 -18.31 16.87 -6.47
CA CYS A 405 -17.76 18.21 -6.33
C CYS A 405 -18.75 19.20 -5.66
N ASN A 406 -19.91 18.73 -5.18
CA ASN A 406 -20.86 19.56 -4.42
C ASN A 406 -20.19 20.19 -3.20
N GLN A 407 -19.19 19.58 -2.56
CA GLN A 407 -18.52 20.24 -1.44
C GLN A 407 -17.75 21.49 -1.89
N ALA A 408 -16.93 21.40 -2.94
CA ALA A 408 -16.22 22.58 -3.45
C ALA A 408 -17.18 23.62 -4.04
N LEU A 409 -18.22 23.18 -4.77
CA LEU A 409 -19.23 24.08 -5.32
C LEU A 409 -20.11 24.71 -4.24
N HIS A 410 -20.54 23.99 -3.21
CA HIS A 410 -21.29 24.54 -2.08
C HIS A 410 -20.42 25.41 -1.19
N VAL A 411 -19.15 25.06 -0.97
CA VAL A 411 -18.21 25.93 -0.25
C VAL A 411 -18.00 27.21 -1.05
N MET A 412 -17.85 27.13 -2.38
CA MET A 412 -17.76 28.32 -3.22
C MET A 412 -19.07 29.11 -3.23
N ASP A 413 -20.22 28.47 -3.33
CA ASP A 413 -21.53 29.13 -3.34
C ASP A 413 -21.85 29.81 -2.00
N LYS A 414 -21.54 29.12 -0.89
CA LYS A 414 -21.59 29.69 0.46
C LYS A 414 -20.61 30.86 0.59
N SER A 415 -19.37 30.71 0.14
CA SER A 415 -18.37 31.80 0.15
C SER A 415 -18.83 32.98 -0.69
N LEU A 416 -19.46 32.75 -1.84
CA LEU A 416 -20.03 33.79 -2.69
C LEU A 416 -21.22 34.49 -2.01
N SER A 417 -22.08 33.74 -1.32
CA SER A 417 -23.16 34.29 -0.50
C SER A 417 -22.62 35.17 0.63
N ASP A 418 -21.62 34.69 1.37
CA ASP A 418 -20.98 35.42 2.46
C ASP A 418 -20.31 36.70 1.92
N ILE A 419 -19.61 36.62 0.78
CA ILE A 419 -19.01 37.79 0.10
C ILE A 419 -20.09 38.79 -0.30
N ARG A 420 -21.23 38.35 -0.86
CA ARG A 420 -22.35 39.25 -1.22
C ARG A 420 -22.90 39.97 0.01
N SER A 421 -23.06 39.27 1.13
CA SER A 421 -23.50 39.85 2.40
C SER A 421 -22.51 40.91 2.90
N LEU A 422 -21.21 40.58 2.90
CA LEU A 422 -20.14 41.49 3.33
C LEU A 422 -20.07 42.75 2.45
N VAL A 423 -20.26 42.62 1.14
CA VAL A 423 -20.31 43.77 0.22
C VAL A 423 -21.50 44.67 0.54
N GLU A 424 -22.65 44.11 0.88
CA GLU A 424 -23.83 44.88 1.24
C GLU A 424 -23.66 45.61 2.59
N GLU A 425 -23.06 44.94 3.58
CA GLU A 425 -22.70 45.57 4.85
C GLU A 425 -21.66 46.68 4.68
N GLN A 426 -20.64 46.47 3.83
CA GLN A 426 -19.64 47.48 3.52
C GLN A 426 -20.27 48.73 2.90
N LYS A 427 -21.22 48.57 1.96
CA LYS A 427 -21.96 49.70 1.37
C LYS A 427 -22.76 50.46 2.41
N LYS A 428 -23.45 49.76 3.32
CA LYS A 428 -24.19 50.38 4.42
C LYS A 428 -23.25 51.14 5.38
N LEU A 429 -22.10 50.57 5.69
CA LEU A 429 -21.09 51.21 6.54
C LEU A 429 -20.55 52.48 5.88
N LEU A 430 -20.23 52.41 4.58
CA LEU A 430 -19.74 53.56 3.80
C LEU A 430 -20.79 54.68 3.81
N GLY A 431 -22.07 54.36 3.59
CA GLY A 431 -23.16 55.34 3.65
C GLY A 431 -23.34 55.98 5.03
N ARG A 432 -23.09 55.22 6.12
CA ARG A 432 -23.10 55.78 7.47
C ARG A 432 -21.90 56.71 7.71
N ILE A 433 -20.73 56.37 7.19
CA ILE A 433 -19.51 57.19 7.31
C ILE A 433 -19.66 58.51 6.54
N THR A 434 -20.25 58.47 5.33
CA THR A 434 -20.51 59.69 4.54
C THR A 434 -21.55 60.58 5.21
N CYS A 435 -22.65 60.01 5.71
CA CYS A 435 -23.66 60.75 6.48
C CYS A 435 -23.04 61.39 7.74
N PHE A 436 -22.14 60.67 8.42
CA PHE A 436 -21.44 61.21 9.58
C PHE A 436 -20.47 62.35 9.21
N HIS A 437 -19.75 62.25 8.09
CA HIS A 437 -18.91 63.35 7.59
C HIS A 437 -19.75 64.60 7.26
N GLU A 438 -20.88 64.43 6.58
CA GLU A 438 -21.80 65.54 6.28
C GLU A 438 -22.38 66.19 7.54
N GLN A 439 -22.51 65.46 8.64
CA GLN A 439 -22.93 66.00 9.93
C GLN A 439 -21.81 66.73 10.68
N ILE A 440 -20.55 66.41 10.43
CA ILE A 440 -19.40 67.11 11.01
C ILE A 440 -19.08 68.40 10.25
N GLU A 441 -19.32 68.43 8.94
CA GLU A 441 -19.07 69.60 8.09
C GLU A 441 -20.15 70.69 8.19
N LYS A 442 -21.30 70.39 8.78
CA LYS A 442 -22.34 71.36 9.16
C LYS A 442 -22.14 71.85 10.58
#